data_AF-A0A523ECV7-F1
#
_entry.id   AF-A0A523ECV7-F1
#
_cell.length_a   1.000
_cell.length_b   1.000
_cell.length_c   1.000
_cell.angle_alpha   90.00
_cell.angle_beta   90.00
_cell.angle_gamma   90.00
#
_symmetry.space_group_name_H-M   'P 1'
#
loop_
_entity.id
_entity.type
_entity.pdbx_description
1 polymer ?
#
loop_
_entity_poly.entity_id
_entity_poly.type
_entity_poly.pdbx_seq_one_letter_code
_entity_poly.pdbx_strand_id
1 'polypeptide(L)'
;MATFGYGIGLTNIVARPSSSSSDLGPEDYEAGRRTLRAKIERYRPKVTACIGITVLRELWPEISTNPKPKKLECGHRPETIGKTALFVLPNPSGRNAHYSYTQMLDCWKKLKSHGNPIRSV
;
A
#
# COMPACT_ATOMS: atom_id res chain seq x y z
N MET A 1 -13.64 -6.51 -3.82
CA MET A 1 -13.11 -5.44 -2.93
C MET A 1 -14.33 -4.85 -2.25
N ALA A 2 -14.37 -4.71 -0.93
CA ALA A 2 -15.53 -4.12 -0.25
C ALA A 2 -15.44 -2.59 -0.35
N THR A 3 -16.46 -1.94 -0.91
CA THR A 3 -16.51 -0.47 -1.03
C THR A 3 -17.37 0.10 0.09
N PHE A 4 -16.75 0.82 1.01
CA PHE A 4 -17.46 1.64 1.99
C PHE A 4 -17.88 2.93 1.28
N GLY A 5 -19.01 3.55 1.64
CA GLY A 5 -19.66 4.67 0.92
C GLY A 5 -18.84 5.95 0.64
N TYR A 6 -17.52 5.89 0.81
CA TYR A 6 -16.51 6.90 0.53
C TYR A 6 -15.69 6.62 -0.74
N GLY A 7 -16.05 5.60 -1.54
CA GLY A 7 -15.28 5.21 -2.73
C GLY A 7 -13.93 4.57 -2.41
N ILE A 8 -13.77 4.05 -1.18
CA ILE A 8 -12.55 3.40 -0.70
C ILE A 8 -12.80 1.91 -0.59
N GLY A 9 -11.87 1.12 -1.13
CA GLY A 9 -11.85 -0.33 -1.00
C GLY A 9 -10.73 -0.81 -0.10
N LEU A 10 -10.97 -1.90 0.65
CA LEU A 10 -9.96 -2.56 1.47
C LEU A 10 -9.66 -3.98 0.96
N THR A 11 -8.39 -4.37 1.03
CA THR A 11 -7.91 -5.75 0.79
C THR A 11 -6.56 -5.94 1.47
N ASN A 12 -6.19 -7.19 1.73
CA ASN A 12 -4.88 -7.58 2.23
C ASN A 12 -4.05 -8.21 1.10
N ILE A 13 -2.72 -8.17 1.25
CA ILE A 13 -1.80 -8.91 0.38
C ILE A 13 -1.86 -10.41 0.66
N VAL A 14 -1.81 -10.81 1.93
CA VAL A 14 -2.06 -12.21 2.36
C VAL A 14 -3.47 -12.32 2.92
N ALA A 15 -4.24 -13.28 2.43
CA ALA A 15 -5.64 -13.50 2.85
C ALA A 15 -5.76 -14.35 4.12
N ARG A 16 -4.79 -15.23 4.36
CA ARG A 16 -4.76 -16.11 5.53
C ARG A 16 -4.60 -15.28 6.81
N PRO A 17 -5.42 -15.50 7.85
CA PRO A 17 -5.20 -14.90 9.16
C PRO A 17 -3.90 -15.40 9.80
N SER A 18 -3.19 -14.50 10.46
CA SER A 18 -2.04 -14.81 11.31
C SER A 18 -1.98 -13.88 12.51
N SER A 19 -1.34 -14.32 13.60
CA SER A 19 -1.15 -13.49 14.79
C SER A 19 -0.19 -12.32 14.52
N SER A 20 0.80 -12.56 13.65
CA SER A 20 1.79 -11.58 13.23
C SER A 20 2.15 -11.71 11.75
N SER A 21 2.63 -10.63 11.15
CA SER A 21 3.26 -10.68 9.82
C SER A 21 4.52 -11.55 9.77
N SER A 22 5.13 -11.81 10.93
CA SER A 22 6.29 -12.71 11.06
C SER A 22 5.93 -14.19 10.89
N ASP A 23 4.65 -14.54 11.00
CA ASP A 23 4.16 -15.91 10.83
C ASP A 23 3.77 -16.22 9.37
N LEU A 24 4.09 -15.29 8.46
CA LEU A 24 3.80 -15.38 7.03
C LEU A 24 5.09 -15.74 6.28
N GLY A 25 5.01 -16.79 5.47
CA GLY A 25 6.14 -17.27 4.67
C GLY A 25 6.22 -16.63 3.28
N PRO A 26 7.33 -16.82 2.55
CA PRO A 26 7.47 -16.35 1.17
C PRO A 26 6.35 -16.83 0.24
N GLU A 27 5.86 -18.06 0.43
CA GLU A 27 4.78 -18.64 -0.35
C GLU A 27 3.42 -17.94 -0.12
N ASP A 28 3.14 -17.50 1.10
CA ASP A 28 1.95 -16.71 1.44
C ASP A 28 1.97 -15.39 0.64
N TYR A 29 3.13 -14.72 0.60
CA TYR A 29 3.30 -13.45 -0.11
C TYR A 29 3.31 -13.63 -1.63
N GLU A 30 3.88 -14.71 -2.16
CA GLU A 30 3.85 -15.00 -3.61
C GLU A 30 2.40 -15.21 -4.09
N ALA A 31 1.64 -16.08 -3.41
CA ALA A 31 0.23 -16.30 -3.73
C ALA A 31 -0.60 -15.02 -3.54
N GLY A 32 -0.30 -14.29 -2.47
CA GLY A 32 -0.90 -13.00 -2.16
C GLY A 32 -0.67 -11.93 -3.22
N ARG A 33 0.57 -11.79 -3.69
CA ARG A 33 0.98 -10.86 -4.76
C ARG A 33 0.19 -11.11 -6.03
N ARG A 34 0.14 -12.37 -6.49
CA ARG A 34 -0.62 -12.73 -7.70
C ARG A 34 -2.09 -12.35 -7.57
N THR A 35 -2.69 -12.68 -6.43
CA THR A 35 -4.09 -12.36 -6.14
C THR A 35 -4.35 -10.86 -6.08
N LEU A 36 -3.47 -10.11 -5.42
CA LEU A 36 -3.60 -8.66 -5.28
C LEU A 36 -3.41 -7.93 -6.60
N ARG A 37 -2.42 -8.32 -7.43
CA ARG A 37 -2.23 -7.78 -8.78
C ARG A 37 -3.46 -7.98 -9.65
N ALA A 38 -4.00 -9.22 -9.69
CA ALA A 38 -5.22 -9.52 -10.44
C ALA A 38 -6.42 -8.67 -9.97
N LYS A 39 -6.56 -8.42 -8.66
CA LYS A 39 -7.59 -7.51 -8.13
C LYS A 39 -7.37 -6.07 -8.63
N ILE A 40 -6.14 -5.56 -8.56
CA ILE A 40 -5.84 -4.18 -8.98
C ILE A 40 -6.12 -4.01 -10.48
N GLU A 41 -5.73 -4.97 -11.31
CA GLU A 41 -5.98 -4.95 -12.76
C GLU A 41 -7.47 -5.06 -13.11
N ARG A 42 -8.23 -5.84 -12.32
CA ARG A 42 -9.69 -5.99 -12.48
C ARG A 42 -10.45 -4.73 -12.08
N TYR A 43 -10.17 -4.19 -10.89
CA TYR A 43 -10.93 -3.07 -10.33
C TYR A 43 -10.40 -1.69 -10.75
N ARG A 44 -9.16 -1.63 -11.25
CA ARG A 44 -8.49 -0.41 -11.75
C ARG A 44 -8.71 0.81 -10.86
N PRO A 45 -8.40 0.72 -9.55
CA PRO A 45 -8.52 1.89 -8.69
C PRO A 45 -7.58 2.99 -9.18
N LYS A 46 -7.93 4.25 -8.93
CA LYS A 46 -7.05 5.38 -9.27
C LYS A 46 -5.71 5.26 -8.53
N VAL A 47 -5.77 4.86 -7.26
CA VAL A 47 -4.61 4.72 -6.38
C VAL A 47 -4.75 3.43 -5.58
N THR A 48 -3.67 2.67 -5.47
CA THR A 48 -3.51 1.60 -4.47
C THR A 48 -2.54 2.07 -3.40
N ALA A 49 -3.06 2.29 -2.18
CA ALA A 49 -2.24 2.66 -1.03
C ALA A 49 -1.75 1.40 -0.29
N CYS A 50 -0.45 1.15 -0.34
CA CYS A 50 0.21 0.09 0.43
C CYS A 50 0.47 0.59 1.85
N ILE A 51 -0.14 -0.05 2.84
CA ILE A 51 0.06 0.25 4.25
C ILE A 51 1.27 -0.54 4.75
N GLY A 52 2.41 0.14 4.86
CA GLY A 52 3.71 -0.44 5.21
C GLY A 52 4.57 -0.79 3.99
N ILE A 53 5.90 -0.65 4.13
CA ILE A 53 6.86 -0.90 3.06
C ILE A 53 6.94 -2.37 2.63
N THR A 54 6.71 -3.30 3.56
CA THR A 54 6.72 -4.73 3.25
C THR A 54 5.66 -5.04 2.20
N VAL A 55 4.45 -4.48 2.33
CA VAL A 55 3.38 -4.70 1.34
C VAL A 55 3.79 -4.19 -0.05
N LEU A 56 4.44 -3.01 -0.14
CA LEU A 56 4.93 -2.52 -1.43
C LEU A 56 6.00 -3.45 -2.02
N ARG A 57 6.98 -3.86 -1.22
CA ARG A 57 8.07 -4.74 -1.67
C ARG A 57 7.57 -6.11 -2.09
N GLU A 58 6.62 -6.67 -1.36
CA GLU A 58 6.01 -7.95 -1.70
C GLU A 58 5.08 -7.83 -2.91
N LEU A 59 4.39 -6.69 -3.10
CA LEU A 59 3.59 -6.45 -4.30
C LEU A 59 4.46 -6.23 -5.56
N TRP A 60 5.62 -5.60 -5.37
CA TRP A 60 6.53 -5.17 -6.41
C TRP A 60 7.99 -5.44 -6.02
N PRO A 61 8.42 -6.72 -6.05
CA PRO A 61 9.76 -7.13 -5.62
C PRO A 61 10.87 -6.50 -6.45
N GLU A 62 10.59 -6.10 -7.69
CA GLU A 62 11.54 -5.43 -8.59
C GLU A 62 11.97 -4.05 -8.06
N ILE A 63 11.17 -3.40 -7.20
CA ILE A 63 11.54 -2.15 -6.51
C ILE A 63 12.52 -2.43 -5.35
N SER A 64 12.59 -3.69 -4.89
CA SER A 64 13.44 -4.07 -3.77
C SER A 64 14.89 -4.37 -4.17
N THR A 65 15.25 -4.25 -5.46
CA THR A 65 16.64 -4.36 -5.92
C THR A 65 17.40 -3.05 -5.68
N ASN A 66 18.24 -3.07 -4.64
CA ASN A 66 19.33 -2.15 -4.23
C ASN A 66 19.37 -0.66 -4.68
N PRO A 67 19.63 0.28 -3.76
CA PRO A 67 19.73 0.13 -2.30
C PRO A 67 18.35 0.22 -1.63
N LYS A 68 18.15 -0.57 -0.57
CA LYS A 68 16.97 -0.44 0.30
C LYS A 68 16.96 0.99 0.89
N PRO A 69 15.95 1.83 0.62
CA PRO A 69 15.89 3.16 1.23
C PRO A 69 15.87 3.04 2.76
N LYS A 70 16.80 3.73 3.43
CA LYS A 70 16.99 3.69 4.89
C LYS A 70 15.79 4.27 5.67
N LYS A 71 14.96 5.09 5.01
CA LYS A 71 13.76 5.67 5.60
C LYS A 71 12.65 5.62 4.56
N LEU A 72 11.51 5.08 4.94
CA LEU A 72 10.35 5.08 4.07
C LEU A 72 9.75 6.48 4.06
N GLU A 73 9.81 7.16 2.94
CA GLU A 73 9.03 8.38 2.80
C GLU A 73 7.63 7.98 2.35
N CYS A 74 6.61 8.32 3.14
CA CYS A 74 5.25 8.10 2.68
C CYS A 74 4.95 9.03 1.50
N GLY A 75 4.20 8.53 0.52
CA GLY A 75 3.99 9.27 -0.71
C GLY A 75 3.70 8.41 -1.92
N HIS A 76 3.45 9.10 -3.03
CA HIS A 76 3.32 8.54 -4.36
C HIS A 76 4.62 7.83 -4.78
N ARG A 77 4.46 6.79 -5.59
CA ARG A 77 5.53 6.01 -6.18
C ARG A 77 5.46 6.12 -7.70
N PRO A 78 6.59 6.27 -8.41
CA PRO A 78 6.58 6.38 -9.86
C PRO A 78 6.05 5.10 -10.54
N GLU A 79 6.14 3.95 -9.87
CA GLU A 79 5.68 2.67 -10.39
C GLU A 79 4.14 2.56 -10.37
N THR A 80 3.60 1.83 -11.35
CA THR A 80 2.16 1.68 -11.56
C THR A 80 1.80 0.24 -11.88
N ILE A 81 0.62 -0.21 -11.43
CA ILE A 81 0.04 -1.48 -11.91
C ILE A 81 -1.00 -1.12 -12.97
N GLY A 82 -0.65 -1.28 -14.24
CA GLY A 82 -1.47 -0.78 -15.35
C GLY A 82 -1.62 0.74 -15.28
N LYS A 83 -2.85 1.23 -15.07
CA LYS A 83 -3.14 2.68 -14.89
C LYS A 83 -3.27 3.09 -13.43
N THR A 84 -3.10 2.16 -12.49
CA THR A 84 -3.24 2.42 -11.06
C THR A 84 -1.94 2.96 -10.49
N ALA A 85 -2.00 4.15 -9.90
CA ALA A 85 -0.88 4.73 -9.17
C ALA A 85 -0.63 4.00 -7.85
N LEU A 86 0.63 3.89 -7.45
CA LEU A 86 1.02 3.32 -6.17
C LEU A 86 1.31 4.44 -5.15
N PHE A 87 0.87 4.23 -3.93
CA PHE A 87 1.13 5.13 -2.81
C PHE A 87 1.55 4.32 -1.60
N VAL A 88 2.46 4.82 -0.78
CA VAL A 88 2.87 4.16 0.46
C VAL A 88 2.46 4.98 1.67
N LEU A 89 1.86 4.31 2.64
CA LEU A 89 1.51 4.85 3.95
C LEU A 89 2.29 4.11 5.04
N PRO A 90 2.57 4.75 6.18
CA PRO A 90 3.09 4.06 7.36
C PRO A 90 2.07 3.02 7.87
N ASN A 91 2.58 1.95 8.46
CA ASN A 91 1.72 0.93 9.08
C ASN A 91 1.21 1.47 10.44
N PRO A 92 -0.11 1.48 10.72
CA PRO A 92 -0.66 1.97 11.98
C PRO A 92 -0.44 1.03 13.17
N SER A 93 0.09 -0.18 12.95
CA SER A 93 0.46 -1.12 14.01
C SER A 93 1.38 -0.48 15.05
N GLY A 94 1.12 -0.69 16.34
CA GLY A 94 1.96 -0.17 17.44
C GLY A 94 3.41 -0.64 17.41
N ARG A 95 3.72 -1.68 16.63
CA ARG A 95 5.10 -2.13 16.37
C ARG A 95 5.88 -1.15 15.46
N ASN A 96 5.20 -0.26 14.75
CA ASN A 96 5.81 0.80 13.95
C ASN A 96 6.04 2.08 14.78
N ALA A 97 6.89 1.99 15.81
CA ALA A 97 7.17 3.11 16.72
C ALA A 97 7.92 4.29 16.06
N HIS A 98 8.32 4.17 14.79
CA HIS A 98 9.05 5.21 14.07
C HIS A 98 8.18 6.37 13.56
N TYR A 99 6.84 6.25 13.63
CA TYR A 99 5.92 7.32 13.24
C TYR A 99 5.07 7.77 14.43
N SER A 100 5.08 9.07 14.69
CA SER A 100 4.08 9.69 15.54
C SER A 100 2.71 9.71 14.84
N TYR A 101 1.64 9.84 15.62
CA TYR A 101 0.30 10.01 15.07
C TYR A 101 0.22 11.15 14.07
N THR A 102 0.81 12.31 14.39
CA THR A 102 0.84 13.48 13.49
C THR A 102 1.51 13.16 12.16
N GLN A 103 2.65 12.46 12.19
CA GLN A 103 3.34 12.04 10.96
C GLN A 103 2.49 11.07 10.13
N MET A 104 1.78 10.14 10.77
CA MET A 104 0.84 9.26 10.07
C MET A 104 -0.31 10.05 9.46
N LEU A 105 -0.91 10.98 10.19
CA LEU A 105 -2.00 11.82 9.72
C LEU A 105 -1.60 12.66 8.50
N ASP A 106 -0.40 13.23 8.52
CA ASP A 106 0.13 14.00 7.39
C ASP A 106 0.29 13.13 6.13
N CYS A 107 0.68 11.87 6.30
CA CYS A 107 0.71 10.89 5.20
C CYS A 107 -0.66 10.62 4.59
N TRP A 108 -1.69 10.45 5.44
CA TRP A 108 -3.06 10.27 4.97
C TRP A 108 -3.61 11.52 4.27
N LYS A 109 -3.27 12.72 4.76
CA LYS A 109 -3.60 13.99 4.09
C LYS A 109 -2.95 14.07 2.70
N LYS A 110 -1.68 13.70 2.56
CA LYS A 110 -0.98 13.63 1.25
C LYS A 110 -1.70 12.69 0.28
N LEU A 111 -2.14 11.52 0.74
CA LEU A 111 -2.93 10.59 -0.09
C LEU A 111 -4.24 11.23 -0.55
N LYS A 112 -4.98 11.87 0.36
CA LYS A 112 -6.24 12.57 0.03
C LYS A 112 -6.02 13.64 -1.05
N SER A 113 -4.96 14.45 -0.92
CA SER A 113 -4.62 15.48 -1.89
C SER A 113 -4.20 14.92 -3.25
N HIS A 114 -3.60 13.71 -3.28
CA HIS A 114 -3.22 13.05 -4.53
C HIS A 114 -4.41 12.37 -5.23
N GLY A 115 -5.32 11.76 -4.46
CA GLY A 115 -6.50 11.07 -4.99
C GLY A 115 -7.62 12.01 -5.48
N ASN A 116 -7.61 13.27 -5.04
CA ASN A 116 -8.44 14.31 -5.62
C ASN A 116 -7.66 14.97 -6.78
N PRO A 117 -8.14 14.91 -8.03
CA PRO A 117 -7.70 15.91 -8.98
C PRO A 117 -8.04 17.27 -8.35
N ILE A 118 -7.07 18.16 -8.26
CA ILE A 118 -7.35 19.57 -8.01
C ILE A 118 -8.43 19.92 -9.03
N ARG A 119 -9.66 20.19 -8.57
CA ARG A 119 -10.66 20.84 -9.42
C ARG A 119 -10.09 22.23 -9.65
N SER A 120 -9.32 22.38 -10.72
CA SER A 120 -9.06 23.69 -11.31
C SER A 120 -10.41 24.23 -11.75
N VAL A 121 -10.95 25.14 -10.94
CA VAL A 121 -11.93 26.13 -11.38
C VAL A 121 -11.15 27.19 -12.14
#